data_AF-A0A0Q5L8T4-F1
#
_entry.id   AF-A0A0Q5L8T4-F1
#
_cell.length_a   1.000
_cell.length_b   1.000
_cell.length_c   1.000
_cell.angle_alpha   90.00
_cell.angle_beta   90.00
_cell.angle_gamma   90.00
#
_symmetry.space_group_name_H-M   'P 1'
#
loop_
_entity.id
_entity.type
_entity.pdbx_description
1 polymer ?
#
loop_
_entity_poly.entity_id
_entity_poly.type
_entity_poly.pdbx_seq_one_letter_code
_entity_poly.pdbx_strand_id
1 'polypeptide(L)'
;MRELDLDSPGLVPWWSAGRQEVTLHTVLVHLCVETARHTGHADLARELVDGRLGSGPGDPNVPDRDATGWRAHHDRVAEAARRAAGLEQPRR
;
A
#
# COMPACT_ATOMS: atom_id res chain seq x y z
N MET A 1 29.41 18.65 3.55
CA MET A 1 28.84 17.31 3.37
C MET A 1 29.33 16.82 2.02
N ARG A 2 29.91 15.62 1.93
CA ARG A 2 30.46 15.10 0.67
C ARG A 2 29.32 14.37 -0.07
N GLU A 3 29.16 14.65 -1.35
CA GLU A 3 28.17 13.97 -2.19
C GLU A 3 28.65 12.53 -2.50
N LEU A 4 27.69 11.60 -2.60
CA LEU A 4 27.93 10.19 -2.87
C LEU A 4 27.12 9.78 -4.10
N ASP A 5 27.72 8.98 -4.97
CA ASP A 5 27.03 8.38 -6.10
C ASP A 5 26.00 7.34 -5.61
N LEU A 6 24.95 7.11 -6.40
CA LEU A 6 23.90 6.14 -6.06
C LEU A 6 24.41 4.70 -5.89
N ASP A 7 25.49 4.33 -6.58
CA ASP A 7 26.14 3.02 -6.48
C ASP A 7 27.16 2.94 -5.33
N SER A 8 27.27 3.99 -4.50
CA SER A 8 28.17 3.99 -3.34
C SER A 8 27.82 2.83 -2.39
N PRO A 9 28.78 1.97 -2.04
CA PRO A 9 28.52 0.79 -1.22
C PRO A 9 28.28 1.15 0.25
N GLY A 10 27.47 0.33 0.92
CA GLY A 10 27.18 0.40 2.35
C GLY A 10 26.91 -0.98 2.95
N LEU A 11 26.91 -1.07 4.28
CA LEU A 11 26.68 -2.30 5.04
C LEU A 11 25.60 -2.08 6.09
N VAL A 12 24.55 -2.90 6.07
CA VAL A 12 23.48 -2.93 7.08
C VAL A 12 23.58 -4.21 7.89
N PRO A 13 24.26 -4.20 9.05
CA PRO A 13 24.70 -5.42 9.72
C PRO A 13 23.56 -6.26 10.30
N TRP A 14 22.41 -5.67 10.62
CA TRP A 14 21.25 -6.37 11.17
C TRP A 14 20.30 -6.92 10.11
N TRP A 15 20.56 -6.71 8.81
CA TRP A 15 19.80 -7.37 7.75
C TRP A 15 20.23 -8.83 7.60
N SER A 16 19.35 -9.65 7.04
CA SER A 16 19.60 -11.08 6.85
C SER A 16 20.89 -11.32 6.06
N ALA A 17 21.62 -12.38 6.40
CA ALA A 17 22.81 -12.82 5.68
C ALA A 17 22.56 -12.88 4.16
N GLY A 18 23.52 -12.38 3.38
CA GLY A 18 23.40 -12.25 1.92
C GLY A 18 22.63 -11.01 1.44
N ARG A 19 22.09 -10.18 2.34
CA ARG A 19 21.46 -8.88 2.00
C ARG A 19 22.08 -7.68 2.72
N GLN A 20 23.17 -7.88 3.45
CA GLN A 20 23.76 -6.83 4.29
C GLN A 20 24.51 -5.78 3.46
N GLU A 21 25.07 -6.17 2.31
CA GLU A 21 25.71 -5.25 1.36
C GLU A 21 24.65 -4.57 0.49
N VAL A 22 24.70 -3.25 0.44
CA VAL A 22 23.72 -2.40 -0.24
C VAL A 22 24.42 -1.26 -0.97
N THR A 23 23.69 -0.59 -1.86
CA THR A 23 24.08 0.73 -2.38
C THR A 23 23.25 1.84 -1.74
N LEU A 24 23.73 3.08 -1.84
CA LEU A 24 22.96 4.25 -1.43
C LEU A 24 21.57 4.27 -2.09
N HIS A 25 21.49 3.92 -3.37
CA HIS A 25 20.23 3.77 -4.09
C HIS A 25 19.26 2.83 -3.36
N THR A 26 19.72 1.61 -3.04
CA THR A 26 18.86 0.60 -2.39
C THR A 26 18.32 1.11 -1.07
N VAL A 27 19.15 1.79 -0.27
CA VAL A 27 18.72 2.37 1.01
C VAL A 27 17.70 3.49 0.80
N LEU A 28 17.92 4.39 -0.17
CA LEU A 28 16.98 5.47 -0.46
C LEU A 28 15.62 4.94 -0.91
N VAL A 29 15.58 3.95 -1.81
CA VAL A 29 14.33 3.30 -2.22
C VAL A 29 13.64 2.64 -1.03
N HIS A 30 14.40 1.91 -0.19
CA HIS A 30 13.86 1.31 1.02
C HIS A 30 13.22 2.35 1.94
N LEU A 31 13.91 3.47 2.21
CA LEU A 31 13.39 4.54 3.06
C LEU A 31 12.14 5.20 2.48
N CYS A 32 12.07 5.42 1.16
CA CYS A 32 10.86 5.91 0.51
C CYS A 32 9.67 4.97 0.73
N VAL A 33 9.88 3.67 0.55
CA VAL A 33 8.82 2.66 0.73
C VAL A 33 8.39 2.56 2.19
N GLU A 34 9.33 2.52 3.13
CA GLU A 34 9.03 2.47 4.57
C GLU A 34 8.31 3.73 5.04
N THR A 35 8.70 4.90 4.53
CA THR A 35 8.03 6.16 4.84
C THR A 35 6.60 6.14 4.33
N ALA A 36 6.38 5.75 3.06
CA ALA A 36 5.04 5.63 2.49
C ALA A 36 4.16 4.66 3.27
N ARG A 37 4.71 3.51 3.68
CA ARG A 37 4.02 2.52 4.52
C ARG A 37 3.59 3.11 5.87
N HIS A 38 4.49 3.78 6.58
CA HIS A 38 4.16 4.39 7.88
C HIS A 38 3.15 5.52 7.74
N THR A 39 3.26 6.36 6.72
CA THR A 39 2.28 7.41 6.43
C THR A 39 0.91 6.82 6.16
N GLY A 40 0.82 5.73 5.39
CA GLY A 40 -0.45 5.03 5.18
C GLY A 40 -1.07 4.46 6.46
N HIS A 41 -0.25 3.88 7.36
CA HIS A 41 -0.74 3.43 8.66
C HIS A 41 -1.21 4.57 9.55
N ALA A 42 -0.49 5.69 9.55
CA ALA A 42 -0.88 6.88 10.30
C ALA A 42 -2.19 7.48 9.76
N ASP A 43 -2.38 7.44 8.44
CA ASP A 43 -3.61 7.88 7.81
C ASP A 43 -4.80 7.02 8.24
N LEU A 44 -4.67 5.69 8.19
CA LEU A 44 -5.71 4.78 8.71
C LEU A 44 -6.05 5.06 10.18
N ALA A 45 -5.03 5.31 11.03
CA ALA A 45 -5.26 5.66 12.43
C ALA A 45 -6.02 6.99 12.57
N ARG A 46 -5.70 7.99 11.75
CA ARG A 46 -6.44 9.27 11.67
C ARG A 46 -7.89 9.03 11.26
N GLU A 47 -8.15 8.26 10.20
CA GLU A 47 -9.50 7.95 9.71
C GLU A 47 -10.37 7.29 10.78
N LEU A 48 -9.78 6.40 11.60
CA LEU A 48 -10.49 5.78 12.73
C LEU A 48 -10.86 6.77 13.84
N VAL A 49 -10.07 7.83 14.02
CA VAL A 49 -10.31 8.84 15.06
C VAL A 49 -11.34 9.87 14.62
N ASP A 50 -11.27 10.36 13.37
CA ASP A 50 -12.12 11.46 12.89
C ASP A 50 -13.26 11.02 11.95
N GLY A 51 -13.27 9.76 11.52
CA GLY A 51 -14.29 9.19 10.64
C GLY A 51 -14.22 9.68 9.19
N ARG A 52 -13.19 10.45 8.80
CA ARG A 52 -13.06 11.01 7.44
C ARG A 52 -12.11 10.16 6.61
N LEU A 53 -12.58 9.69 5.47
CA LEU A 53 -11.76 8.97 4.49
C LEU A 53 -10.87 9.91 3.68
N GLY A 54 -9.66 9.44 3.34
CA GLY A 54 -8.69 10.17 2.53
C GLY A 54 -8.34 11.53 3.13
N SER A 55 -7.93 12.47 2.28
CA SER A 55 -7.50 13.82 2.67
C SER A 55 -8.64 14.75 3.11
N GLY A 56 -9.89 14.25 3.14
CA GLY A 56 -11.09 14.97 3.55
C GLY A 56 -12.17 15.07 2.47
N PRO A 57 -13.20 15.91 2.68
CA PRO A 57 -14.31 16.06 1.74
C PRO A 57 -13.83 16.48 0.34
N GLY A 58 -14.22 15.73 -0.68
CA GLY A 58 -13.86 15.99 -2.07
C GLY A 58 -12.50 15.45 -2.50
N ASP A 59 -11.85 14.59 -1.70
CA ASP A 59 -10.64 13.88 -2.14
C ASP A 59 -10.96 13.06 -3.41
N PRO A 60 -10.26 13.30 -4.55
CA PRO A 60 -10.53 12.60 -5.80
C PRO A 60 -10.23 11.10 -5.75
N ASN A 61 -9.48 10.64 -4.74
CA ASN A 61 -9.20 9.23 -4.50
C ASN A 61 -10.31 8.54 -3.70
N VAL A 62 -11.19 9.31 -3.05
CA VAL A 62 -12.36 8.78 -2.34
C VAL A 62 -13.55 8.81 -3.29
N PRO A 63 -14.10 7.66 -3.70
CA PRO A 63 -15.23 7.65 -4.61
C PRO A 63 -16.44 8.30 -3.97
N ASP A 64 -17.13 9.16 -4.74
CA ASP A 64 -18.42 9.72 -4.35
C ASP A 64 -19.50 8.63 -4.46
N ARG A 65 -19.52 7.72 -3.48
CA ARG A 65 -20.49 6.63 -3.36
C ARG A 65 -21.07 6.61 -1.96
N ASP A 66 -22.40 6.60 -1.91
CA ASP A 66 -23.11 6.30 -0.68
C ASP A 66 -22.95 4.81 -0.30
N ALA A 67 -23.47 4.43 0.88
CA ALA A 67 -23.35 3.07 1.39
C ALA A 67 -23.97 2.01 0.45
N THR A 68 -25.01 2.35 -0.30
CA THR A 68 -25.68 1.44 -1.24
C THR A 68 -24.85 1.26 -2.50
N GLY A 69 -24.30 2.35 -3.05
CA GLY A 69 -23.35 2.34 -4.14
C GLY A 69 -22.08 1.56 -3.79
N TRP A 70 -21.62 1.64 -2.54
CA TRP A 70 -20.49 0.86 -2.06
C TRP A 70 -20.78 -0.64 -2.00
N ARG A 71 -21.92 -1.06 -1.42
CA ARG A 71 -22.35 -2.47 -1.42
C ARG A 71 -22.48 -3.04 -2.84
N ALA A 72 -23.15 -2.30 -3.74
CA ALA A 72 -23.30 -2.73 -5.11
C ALA A 72 -21.95 -2.85 -5.84
N HIS A 73 -20.98 -1.98 -5.55
CA HIS A 73 -19.64 -2.10 -6.10
C HIS A 73 -18.91 -3.33 -5.55
N HIS A 74 -18.94 -3.52 -4.23
CA HIS A 74 -18.38 -4.69 -3.56
C HIS A 74 -18.93 -5.99 -4.16
N ASP A 75 -20.25 -6.12 -4.31
CA ASP A 75 -20.87 -7.33 -4.82
C ASP A 75 -20.46 -7.63 -6.27
N ARG A 76 -20.34 -6.60 -7.12
CA ARG A 76 -19.82 -6.76 -8.49
C ARG A 76 -18.38 -7.26 -8.52
N VAL A 77 -17.51 -6.70 -7.68
CA VAL A 77 -16.10 -7.11 -7.59
C VAL A 77 -15.99 -8.53 -7.03
N ALA A 78 -16.76 -8.84 -5.98
CA ALA A 78 -16.78 -10.16 -5.37
C ALA A 78 -17.27 -11.23 -6.36
N GLU A 79 -18.27 -10.92 -7.18
CA GLU A 79 -18.73 -11.83 -8.23
C GLU A 79 -17.67 -12.04 -9.32
N ALA A 80 -17.01 -10.97 -9.78
CA ALA A 80 -15.92 -11.09 -10.74
C ALA A 80 -14.74 -11.93 -10.20
N ALA A 81 -14.42 -11.79 -8.91
CA ALA A 81 -13.40 -12.61 -8.26
C ALA A 81 -13.80 -14.09 -8.18
N ARG A 82 -15.08 -14.40 -7.83
CA ARG A 82 -15.61 -15.77 -7.84
C ARG A 82 -15.54 -16.40 -9.23
N ARG A 83 -15.86 -15.64 -10.28
CA ARG A 83 -15.69 -16.07 -11.69
C ARG A 83 -14.27 -16.46 -12.01
N ALA A 84 -13.33 -15.54 -11.75
CA ALA A 84 -11.93 -15.75 -12.06
C ALA A 84 -11.36 -16.97 -11.32
N ALA A 85 -11.85 -17.22 -10.10
CA ALA A 85 -11.49 -18.39 -9.31
C ALA A 85 -12.21 -19.69 -9.71
N GLY A 86 -13.14 -19.66 -10.67
CA GLY A 86 -13.92 -20.82 -11.11
C GLY A 86 -14.95 -21.32 -10.08
N LEU A 87 -15.34 -20.48 -9.12
CA LEU A 87 -16.22 -20.83 -8.01
C LEU A 87 -17.72 -20.68 -8.33
N GLU A 88 -18.07 -20.38 -9.58
CA GLU A 88 -19.47 -20.19 -10.02
C GLU A 88 -20.25 -21.48 -10.33
N GLN A 89 -19.61 -22.66 -10.37
CA GLN A 89 -20.32 -23.90 -10.72
C GLN A 89 -20.67 -24.75 -9.50
N PRO A 90 -21.94 -25.18 -9.34
CA PRO A 90 -22.26 -26.26 -8.41
C PRO A 90 -21.58 -27.55 -8.91
N ARG A 91 -20.81 -28.23 -8.04
CA ARG A 91 -20.40 -29.62 -8.30
C ARG A 91 -21.69 -30.43 -8.50
N ARG A 92 -21.84 -31.02 -9.70
CA ARG A 92 -22.86 -32.04 -9.97
C ARG A 92 -22.61 -33.29 -9.14
#